data_AF-A0A969C1Z3-F1
#
_entry.id   AF-A0A969C1Z3-F1
#
_cell.length_a   1.000
_cell.length_b   1.000
_cell.length_c   1.000
_cell.angle_alpha   90.00
_cell.angle_beta   90.00
_cell.angle_gamma   90.00
#
_symmetry.space_group_name_H-M   'P 1'
#
loop_
_entity.id
_entity.type
_entity.pdbx_description
1 polymer ?
#
loop_
_entity_poly.entity_id
_entity_poly.type
_entity_poly.pdbx_seq_one_letter_code
_entity_poly.pdbx_strand_id
1 'polypeptide(L)'
;MDPLLALLSFWGHSATGFLYAALAIWLFHKHGLKNRQQILLIIALGLTSAWGAAAVMSDPSDMSSLTLETMRNGAWLGFMFFLLRSGEGRKQPRTINGIYIVLAVLLLCQPAIDVLNATITVDVPVTKVAIQTALLLRMIFAVGALVLVHNLYTVSAPEARWGIALPMAALAAMWTFDLNLYTIAYMADQIPAELISTRGIAMALLVPVFAMAMKRNANWRLRLSRSVAFQSVSLLAIGAYLLGMLLLATAIQFVGGTYVRLAQITLIFGMSLTALLVLPSGRFRAWLNVIIAKNFFQHRYDYRSEWMRFADTIGFPSKEAAPFHERVIKSLADIFDSPAGLLLVPDEQDRLTCKPAGTGRQRMCPPIV
;
A
#
# COMPACT_ATOMS: atom_id res chain seq x y z
N MET A 1 -6.34 19.63 26.90
CA MET A 1 -5.50 18.78 26.03
C MET A 1 -4.06 19.04 26.35
N ASP A 2 -3.22 18.01 26.35
CA ASP A 2 -1.78 18.19 26.50
C ASP A 2 -1.25 19.10 25.39
N PRO A 3 -0.39 20.09 25.69
CA PRO A 3 0.12 21.04 24.70
C PRO A 3 0.87 20.34 23.57
N LEU A 4 1.50 19.21 23.86
CA LEU A 4 2.16 18.36 22.87
C LEU A 4 1.15 17.77 21.86
N LEU A 5 0.00 17.27 22.33
CA LEU A 5 -1.02 16.70 21.45
C LEU A 5 -1.65 17.77 20.56
N ALA A 6 -1.90 18.97 21.10
CA ALA A 6 -2.38 20.10 20.30
C ALA A 6 -1.37 20.48 19.20
N LEU A 7 -0.06 20.52 19.52
CA LEU A 7 1.00 20.79 18.56
C LEU A 7 1.07 19.72 17.46
N LEU A 8 1.04 18.44 17.84
CA LEU A 8 1.05 17.31 16.90
C LEU A 8 -0.17 17.34 15.98
N SER A 9 -1.35 17.64 16.54
CA SER A 9 -2.59 17.77 15.77
C SER A 9 -2.48 18.91 14.76
N PHE A 10 -2.09 20.10 15.19
CA PHE A 10 -1.98 21.28 14.34
C PHE A 10 -1.01 21.04 13.17
N TRP A 11 0.23 20.64 13.46
CA TRP A 11 1.24 20.43 12.43
C TRP A 11 0.96 19.22 11.55
N GLY A 12 0.42 18.14 12.11
CA GLY A 12 0.05 16.95 11.36
C GLY A 12 -1.04 17.23 10.33
N HIS A 13 -2.13 17.88 10.75
CA HIS A 13 -3.24 18.21 9.86
C HIS A 13 -2.86 19.31 8.86
N SER A 14 -2.05 20.29 9.27
CA SER A 14 -1.47 21.29 8.36
C SER A 14 -0.62 20.64 7.27
N ALA A 15 0.28 19.73 7.66
CA ALA A 15 1.11 18.97 6.71
C ALA A 15 0.24 18.16 5.75
N THR A 16 -0.81 17.49 6.24
CA THR A 16 -1.78 16.80 5.36
C THR A 16 -2.41 17.77 4.37
N GLY A 17 -2.94 18.90 4.85
CA GLY A 17 -3.55 19.94 4.02
C GLY A 17 -2.63 20.38 2.88
N PHE A 18 -1.42 20.82 3.21
CA PHE A 18 -0.45 21.32 2.23
C PHE A 18 0.08 20.24 1.29
N LEU A 19 0.48 19.07 1.81
CA LEU A 19 1.12 18.03 1.00
C LEU A 19 0.13 17.38 0.03
N TYR A 20 -1.12 17.15 0.44
CA TYR A 20 -2.15 16.63 -0.47
C TYR A 20 -2.58 17.68 -1.50
N ALA A 21 -2.65 18.97 -1.13
CA ALA A 21 -2.89 20.05 -2.10
C ALA A 21 -1.76 20.12 -3.13
N ALA A 22 -0.50 20.13 -2.69
CA ALA A 22 0.66 20.15 -3.56
C ALA A 22 0.67 18.95 -4.52
N LEU A 23 0.35 17.76 -4.03
CA LEU A 23 0.26 16.55 -4.86
C LEU A 23 -0.90 16.64 -5.86
N ALA A 24 -2.07 17.14 -5.46
CA ALA A 24 -3.22 17.33 -6.35
C ALA A 24 -2.93 18.34 -7.46
N ILE A 25 -2.32 19.49 -7.13
CA ILE A 25 -1.92 20.53 -8.08
C ILE A 25 -0.84 20.01 -9.03
N TRP A 26 0.17 19.33 -8.51
CA TRP A 26 1.21 18.71 -9.34
C TRP A 26 0.61 17.70 -10.32
N LEU A 27 -0.33 16.87 -9.86
CA LEU A 27 -0.98 15.88 -10.71
C LEU A 27 -1.86 16.53 -11.79
N PHE A 28 -2.59 17.59 -11.43
CA PHE A 28 -3.39 18.40 -12.34
C PHE A 28 -2.53 19.03 -13.45
N HIS A 29 -1.40 19.66 -13.10
CA HIS A 29 -0.50 20.25 -14.11
C HIS A 29 0.15 19.20 -15.00
N LYS A 30 0.54 18.04 -14.44
CA LYS A 30 1.27 17.02 -15.20
C LYS A 30 0.39 16.26 -16.21
N HIS A 31 -0.85 15.93 -15.84
CA HIS A 31 -1.71 15.04 -16.67
C HIS A 31 -3.02 15.70 -17.13
N GLY A 32 -3.39 16.86 -16.58
CA GLY A 32 -4.67 17.52 -16.85
C GLY A 32 -5.87 16.67 -16.42
N LEU A 33 -7.04 16.98 -17.00
CA LEU A 33 -8.31 16.29 -16.74
C LEU A 33 -8.68 15.29 -17.86
N LYS A 34 -7.68 14.60 -18.45
CA LYS A 34 -7.90 13.76 -19.63
C LYS A 34 -8.58 12.43 -19.32
N ASN A 35 -8.43 11.89 -18.10
CA ASN A 35 -8.93 10.58 -17.72
C ASN A 35 -9.76 10.64 -16.43
N ARG A 36 -10.95 10.02 -16.42
CA ARG A 36 -11.87 9.99 -15.27
C ARG A 36 -11.21 9.48 -13.98
N GLN A 37 -10.31 8.51 -14.08
CA GLN A 37 -9.58 8.00 -12.91
C GLN A 37 -8.67 9.07 -12.29
N GLN A 38 -7.98 9.84 -13.13
CA GLN A 38 -7.11 10.93 -12.70
C GLN A 38 -7.91 12.06 -12.08
N ILE A 39 -9.07 12.41 -12.66
CA ILE A 39 -9.99 13.40 -12.09
C ILE A 39 -10.42 12.96 -10.68
N LEU A 40 -10.87 11.73 -10.51
CA LEU A 40 -11.31 11.23 -9.20
C LEU A 40 -10.18 11.13 -8.19
N LEU A 41 -8.96 10.81 -8.64
CA LEU A 41 -7.79 10.85 -7.78
C LEU A 41 -7.48 12.28 -7.33
N ILE A 42 -7.50 13.27 -8.23
CA ILE A 42 -7.31 14.69 -7.90
C ILE A 42 -8.38 15.15 -6.91
N ILE A 43 -9.65 14.77 -7.13
CA ILE A 43 -10.76 15.07 -6.21
C ILE A 43 -10.52 14.43 -4.83
N ALA A 44 -10.09 13.17 -4.78
CA ALA A 44 -9.82 12.47 -3.52
C ALA A 44 -8.65 13.10 -2.75
N LEU A 45 -7.58 13.47 -3.45
CA LEU A 45 -6.45 14.20 -2.87
C LEU A 45 -6.89 15.60 -2.39
N GLY A 46 -7.67 16.32 -3.19
CA GLY A 46 -8.20 17.64 -2.85
C GLY A 46 -9.13 17.62 -1.65
N LEU A 47 -10.02 16.64 -1.53
CA LEU A 47 -10.89 16.47 -0.36
C LEU A 47 -10.11 16.00 0.87
N THR A 48 -9.05 15.21 0.70
CA THR A 48 -8.13 14.89 1.81
C THR A 48 -7.38 16.13 2.31
N SER A 49 -6.99 17.02 1.39
CA SER A 49 -6.39 18.32 1.72
C SER A 49 -7.38 19.22 2.45
N ALA A 50 -8.60 19.36 1.93
CA ALA A 50 -9.66 20.16 2.54
C ALA A 50 -10.01 19.66 3.95
N TRP A 51 -10.09 18.33 4.14
CA TRP A 51 -10.26 17.72 5.46
C TRP A 51 -9.13 18.11 6.42
N GLY A 52 -7.87 18.05 5.99
CA GLY A 52 -6.72 18.48 6.79
C GLY A 52 -6.79 19.97 7.17
N ALA A 53 -7.23 20.83 6.25
CA ALA A 53 -7.42 22.25 6.53
C ALA A 53 -8.56 22.53 7.53
N ALA A 54 -9.70 21.86 7.37
CA ALA A 54 -10.84 22.01 8.28
C ALA A 54 -10.49 21.55 9.70
N ALA A 55 -9.74 20.46 9.84
CA ALA A 55 -9.26 19.97 11.12
C ALA A 55 -8.38 20.98 11.88
N VAL A 56 -7.65 21.84 11.14
CA VAL A 56 -6.85 22.93 11.73
C VAL A 56 -7.70 24.14 12.08
N MET A 57 -8.71 24.47 11.27
CA MET A 57 -9.52 25.67 11.44
C MET A 57 -10.55 25.56 12.57
N SER A 58 -11.16 24.38 12.73
CA SER A 58 -12.36 24.23 13.58
C SER A 58 -12.24 23.16 14.67
N ASP A 59 -11.18 22.35 14.66
CA ASP A 59 -10.97 21.07 15.40
C ASP A 59 -11.27 19.82 14.54
N PRO A 60 -10.49 18.72 14.69
CA PRO A 60 -10.75 17.47 13.97
C PRO A 60 -12.11 16.82 14.24
N SER A 61 -12.74 17.12 15.39
CA SER A 61 -14.05 16.60 15.78
C SER A 61 -15.23 17.50 15.39
N ASP A 62 -14.95 18.68 14.85
CA ASP A 62 -15.99 19.62 14.41
C ASP A 62 -16.77 19.10 13.18
N MET A 63 -18.01 19.57 13.04
CA MET A 63 -18.92 19.19 11.95
C MET A 63 -18.30 19.37 10.56
N SER A 64 -17.54 20.46 10.38
CA SER A 64 -16.87 20.75 9.11
C SER A 64 -15.84 19.66 8.75
N SER A 65 -15.02 19.26 9.72
CA SER A 65 -14.05 18.17 9.61
C SER A 65 -14.72 16.82 9.38
N LEU A 66 -15.79 16.50 10.11
CA LEU A 66 -16.53 15.23 9.96
C LEU A 66 -17.21 15.10 8.59
N THR A 67 -17.78 16.21 8.09
CA THR A 67 -18.40 16.26 6.76
C THR A 67 -17.35 16.05 5.67
N LEU A 68 -16.23 16.77 5.75
CA LEU A 68 -15.13 16.62 4.79
C LEU A 68 -14.48 15.23 4.86
N GLU A 69 -14.46 14.59 6.02
CA GLU A 69 -14.02 13.20 6.13
C GLU A 69 -14.94 12.26 5.34
N THR A 70 -16.25 12.45 5.45
CA THR A 70 -17.24 11.66 4.71
C THR A 70 -17.09 11.88 3.20
N MET A 71 -16.91 13.14 2.77
CA MET A 71 -16.65 13.48 1.36
C MET A 71 -15.33 12.86 0.87
N ARG A 72 -14.26 12.93 1.66
CA ARG A 72 -12.95 12.32 1.39
C ARG A 72 -13.10 10.81 1.17
N ASN A 73 -13.82 10.12 2.07
CA ASN A 73 -14.07 8.69 1.96
C ASN A 73 -14.90 8.34 0.71
N GLY A 74 -15.90 9.15 0.36
CA GLY A 74 -16.67 9.00 -0.88
C GLY A 74 -15.82 9.19 -2.14
N ALA A 75 -14.89 10.14 -2.14
CA ALA A 75 -14.00 10.37 -3.26
C ALA A 75 -13.01 9.21 -3.48
N TRP A 76 -12.43 8.66 -2.41
CA TRP A 76 -11.59 7.45 -2.50
C TRP A 76 -12.37 6.22 -2.93
N LEU A 77 -13.61 6.07 -2.46
CA LEU A 77 -14.51 5.01 -2.93
C LEU A 77 -14.82 5.14 -4.43
N GLY A 78 -15.12 6.36 -4.88
CA GLY A 78 -15.34 6.69 -6.29
C GLY A 78 -14.09 6.39 -7.14
N PHE A 79 -12.91 6.79 -6.68
CA PHE A 79 -11.65 6.46 -7.33
C PHE A 79 -11.47 4.95 -7.52
N MET A 80 -11.64 4.14 -6.46
CA MET A 80 -11.53 2.68 -6.56
C MET A 80 -12.59 2.07 -7.49
N PHE A 81 -13.81 2.62 -7.48
CA PHE A 81 -14.90 2.14 -8.32
C PHE A 81 -14.61 2.34 -9.81
N PHE A 82 -14.14 3.53 -10.20
CA PHE A 82 -13.78 3.80 -11.59
C PHE A 82 -12.50 3.10 -12.00
N LEU A 83 -11.58 2.89 -11.06
CA LEU A 83 -10.40 2.05 -11.26
C LEU A 83 -10.83 0.61 -11.60
N LEU A 84 -11.77 0.02 -10.86
CA LEU A 84 -12.35 -1.30 -11.18
C LEU A 84 -13.08 -1.33 -12.54
N ARG A 85 -13.82 -0.28 -12.91
CA ARG A 85 -14.58 -0.21 -14.17
C ARG A 85 -13.71 -0.04 -15.41
N SER A 86 -12.53 0.53 -15.26
CA SER A 86 -11.60 0.74 -16.37
C SER A 86 -10.92 -0.54 -16.89
N GLY A 87 -11.10 -1.66 -16.19
CA GLY A 87 -10.42 -2.89 -16.52
C GLY A 87 -10.99 -3.59 -17.76
N GLU A 88 -10.14 -3.86 -18.74
CA GLU A 88 -10.52 -4.56 -19.98
C GLU A 88 -10.70 -6.07 -19.71
N GLY A 89 -11.89 -6.59 -20.02
CA GLY A 89 -12.17 -8.04 -20.04
C GLY A 89 -13.09 -8.55 -18.93
N ARG A 90 -14.39 -8.68 -19.28
CA ARG A 90 -15.46 -9.48 -18.64
C ARG A 90 -16.14 -8.90 -17.38
N LYS A 91 -17.35 -9.44 -17.15
CA LYS A 91 -18.35 -9.03 -16.15
C LYS A 91 -17.76 -9.11 -14.74
N GLN A 92 -17.76 -7.97 -14.05
CA GLN A 92 -17.39 -7.85 -12.65
C GLN A 92 -18.25 -8.79 -11.78
N PRO A 93 -17.70 -9.35 -10.68
CA PRO A 93 -18.51 -10.13 -9.75
C PRO A 93 -19.60 -9.24 -9.16
N ARG A 94 -20.88 -9.64 -9.30
CA ARG A 94 -22.04 -8.90 -8.78
C ARG A 94 -21.87 -8.55 -7.29
N THR A 95 -21.20 -9.42 -6.54
CA THR A 95 -20.90 -9.26 -5.11
C THR A 95 -20.04 -8.02 -4.82
N ILE A 96 -19.04 -7.70 -5.65
CA ILE A 96 -18.17 -6.53 -5.42
C ILE A 96 -18.97 -5.24 -5.59
N ASN A 97 -19.82 -5.16 -6.63
CA ASN A 97 -20.70 -4.00 -6.83
C ASN A 97 -21.70 -3.83 -5.69
N GLY A 98 -22.18 -4.93 -5.09
CA GLY A 98 -22.99 -4.89 -3.87
C GLY A 98 -22.28 -4.19 -2.71
N ILE A 99 -21.00 -4.48 -2.48
CA ILE A 99 -20.21 -3.82 -1.43
C ILE A 99 -20.10 -2.31 -1.69
N TYR A 100 -19.84 -1.89 -2.93
CA TYR A 100 -19.82 -0.46 -3.28
C TYR A 100 -21.15 0.24 -2.99
N ILE A 101 -22.28 -0.41 -3.29
CA ILE A 101 -23.62 0.13 -3.00
C ILE A 101 -23.83 0.28 -1.50
N VAL A 102 -23.53 -0.76 -0.72
CA VAL A 102 -23.66 -0.72 0.74
C VAL A 102 -22.81 0.40 1.33
N LEU A 103 -21.55 0.53 0.91
CA LEU A 103 -20.67 1.60 1.39
C LEU A 103 -21.14 2.99 0.96
N ALA A 104 -21.70 3.14 -0.24
CA ALA A 104 -22.29 4.40 -0.68
C ALA A 104 -23.51 4.79 0.15
N VAL A 105 -24.39 3.83 0.48
CA VAL A 105 -25.52 4.07 1.38
C VAL A 105 -25.04 4.49 2.77
N LEU A 106 -24.04 3.80 3.33
CA LEU A 106 -23.45 4.18 4.63
C LEU A 106 -22.90 5.62 4.60
N LEU A 107 -22.21 6.01 3.54
CA LEU A 107 -21.73 7.39 3.36
C LEU A 107 -22.84 8.43 3.26
N LEU A 108 -24.00 8.07 2.68
CA LEU A 108 -25.15 8.98 2.60
C LEU A 108 -25.86 9.12 3.95
N CYS A 109 -25.88 8.05 4.76
CA CYS A 109 -26.46 8.08 6.09
C CYS A 109 -25.57 8.82 7.11
N GLN A 110 -24.24 8.77 6.95
CA GLN A 110 -23.30 9.31 7.94
C GLN A 110 -23.53 10.79 8.31
N PRO A 111 -23.68 11.74 7.36
CA PRO A 111 -23.87 13.15 7.69
C PRO A 111 -25.17 13.40 8.46
N ALA A 112 -26.23 12.63 8.19
CA ALA A 112 -27.48 12.76 8.92
C ALA A 112 -27.31 12.38 10.40
N ILE A 113 -26.53 11.33 10.69
CA ILE A 113 -26.19 10.93 12.06
C ILE A 113 -25.27 11.96 12.72
N ASP A 114 -24.28 12.49 11.98
CA ASP A 114 -23.38 13.51 12.52
C ASP A 114 -24.14 14.80 12.88
N VAL A 115 -25.04 15.28 12.01
CA VAL A 115 -25.93 16.43 12.28
C VAL A 115 -26.85 16.17 13.46
N LEU A 116 -27.41 14.96 13.56
CA LEU A 116 -28.23 14.56 14.69
C LEU A 116 -27.42 14.62 16.01
N ASN A 117 -26.19 14.10 16.01
CA ASN A 117 -25.29 14.18 17.16
C ASN A 117 -24.97 15.62 17.60
N ALA A 118 -24.81 16.55 16.65
CA ALA A 118 -24.51 17.94 16.97
C ALA A 118 -25.74 18.75 17.44
N THR A 119 -26.95 18.30 17.15
CA THR A 119 -28.20 19.00 17.47
C THR A 119 -28.90 18.46 18.71
N ILE A 120 -28.67 17.19 19.07
CA ILE A 120 -29.20 16.61 20.31
C ILE A 120 -28.50 17.25 21.50
N THR A 121 -29.23 18.13 22.19
CA THR A 121 -28.85 18.75 23.48
C THR A 121 -29.59 18.12 24.66
N VAL A 122 -30.31 17.01 24.44
CA VAL A 122 -31.25 16.42 25.40
C VAL A 122 -30.81 15.01 25.79
N ASP A 123 -30.79 14.75 27.11
CA ASP A 123 -30.58 13.48 27.80
C ASP A 123 -29.32 12.66 27.43
N VAL A 124 -28.41 12.51 28.41
CA VAL A 124 -27.12 11.80 28.32
C VAL A 124 -27.21 10.39 27.67
N PRO A 125 -28.25 9.57 27.91
CA PRO A 125 -28.36 8.25 27.27
C PRO A 125 -28.54 8.33 25.74
N VAL A 126 -29.29 9.31 25.24
CA VAL A 126 -29.62 9.44 23.81
C VAL A 126 -28.37 9.87 23.03
N THR A 127 -27.63 10.86 23.55
CA THR A 127 -26.37 11.32 22.95
C THR A 127 -25.34 10.19 22.86
N LYS A 128 -25.23 9.34 23.89
CA LYS A 128 -24.30 8.19 23.89
C LYS A 128 -24.65 7.18 22.80
N VAL A 129 -25.91 6.80 22.66
CA VAL A 129 -26.36 5.85 21.62
C VAL A 129 -26.08 6.41 20.21
N ALA A 130 -26.30 7.72 20.02
CA ALA A 130 -26.10 8.37 18.73
C ALA A 130 -24.60 8.47 18.35
N ILE A 131 -23.71 8.76 19.31
CA ILE A 131 -22.25 8.70 19.11
C ILE A 131 -21.79 7.28 18.78
N GLN A 132 -22.23 6.28 19.55
CA GLN A 132 -21.89 4.88 19.30
C GLN A 132 -22.37 4.41 17.93
N THR A 133 -23.56 4.85 17.51
CA THR A 133 -24.09 4.58 16.16
C THR A 133 -23.18 5.19 15.10
N ALA A 134 -22.76 6.45 15.24
CA ALA A 134 -21.83 7.08 14.30
C ALA A 134 -20.50 6.34 14.20
N LEU A 135 -19.92 5.91 15.34
CA LEU A 135 -18.68 5.14 15.39
C LEU A 135 -18.83 3.77 14.69
N LEU A 136 -19.94 3.07 14.95
CA LEU A 136 -20.23 1.79 14.30
C LEU A 136 -20.34 1.92 12.77
N LEU A 137 -21.05 2.94 12.27
CA LEU A 137 -21.17 3.18 10.83
C LEU A 137 -19.79 3.44 10.21
N ARG A 138 -18.95 4.25 10.86
CA ARG A 138 -17.57 4.54 10.42
C ARG A 138 -16.68 3.29 10.44
N MET A 139 -16.83 2.42 11.44
CA MET A 139 -16.15 1.12 11.49
C MET A 139 -16.58 0.20 10.35
N ILE A 140 -17.89 0.03 10.13
CA ILE A 140 -18.42 -0.81 9.04
C ILE A 140 -17.92 -0.28 7.69
N PHE A 141 -17.90 1.04 7.51
CA PHE A 141 -17.35 1.64 6.30
C PHE A 141 -15.85 1.31 6.13
N ALA A 142 -15.03 1.51 7.17
CA ALA A 142 -13.59 1.24 7.11
C ALA A 142 -13.30 -0.24 6.82
N VAL A 143 -14.04 -1.17 7.46
CA VAL A 143 -13.95 -2.61 7.18
C VAL A 143 -14.30 -2.91 5.73
N GLY A 144 -15.43 -2.42 5.22
CA GLY A 144 -15.83 -2.67 3.84
C GLY A 144 -14.88 -2.04 2.83
N ALA A 145 -14.31 -0.87 3.14
CA ALA A 145 -13.30 -0.23 2.31
C ALA A 145 -12.00 -1.05 2.25
N LEU A 146 -11.53 -1.60 3.38
CA LEU A 146 -10.39 -2.52 3.42
C LEU A 146 -10.64 -3.81 2.62
N VAL A 147 -11.85 -4.37 2.71
CA VAL A 147 -12.26 -5.51 1.89
C VAL A 147 -12.23 -5.15 0.40
N LEU A 148 -12.69 -3.96 0.02
CA LEU A 148 -12.62 -3.49 -1.37
C LEU A 148 -11.17 -3.31 -1.86
N VAL A 149 -10.29 -2.75 -1.04
CA VAL A 149 -8.86 -2.60 -1.37
C VAL A 149 -8.23 -3.97 -1.64
N HIS A 150 -8.47 -4.94 -0.76
CA HIS A 150 -7.97 -6.30 -0.95
C HIS A 150 -8.56 -6.97 -2.20
N ASN A 151 -9.87 -6.85 -2.41
CA ASN A 151 -10.53 -7.40 -3.59
C ASN A 151 -9.96 -6.79 -4.87
N LEU A 152 -9.73 -5.48 -4.90
CA LEU A 152 -9.16 -4.80 -6.07
C LEU A 152 -7.71 -5.24 -6.33
N TYR A 153 -6.91 -5.43 -5.28
CA TYR A 153 -5.54 -5.92 -5.40
C TYR A 153 -5.48 -7.38 -5.89
N THR A 154 -6.30 -8.26 -5.33
CA THR A 154 -6.30 -9.70 -5.67
C THR A 154 -6.86 -9.98 -7.07
N VAL A 155 -7.91 -9.26 -7.49
CA VAL A 155 -8.55 -9.41 -8.80
C VAL A 155 -7.69 -8.86 -9.95
N SER A 156 -6.77 -7.94 -9.66
CA SER A 156 -5.88 -7.36 -10.67
C SER A 156 -4.88 -8.39 -11.22
N ALA A 157 -4.58 -8.35 -12.51
CA ALA A 157 -3.58 -9.23 -13.13
C ALA A 157 -2.18 -8.97 -12.57
N PRO A 158 -1.29 -9.99 -12.48
CA PRO A 158 0.06 -9.83 -11.95
C PRO A 158 0.82 -8.61 -12.53
N GLU A 159 0.66 -8.36 -13.83
CA GLU A 159 1.29 -7.22 -14.51
C GLU A 159 0.70 -5.87 -14.06
N ALA A 160 -0.60 -5.84 -13.75
CA ALA A 160 -1.31 -4.64 -13.31
C ALA A 160 -1.26 -4.42 -11.79
N ARG A 161 -1.01 -5.47 -10.99
CA ARG A 161 -0.82 -5.40 -9.53
C ARG A 161 0.34 -4.48 -9.18
N TRP A 162 1.43 -4.53 -9.96
CA TRP A 162 2.51 -3.58 -9.80
C TRP A 162 2.00 -2.14 -9.97
N GLY A 163 1.16 -1.85 -10.96
CA GLY A 163 0.62 -0.51 -11.12
C GLY A 163 -0.14 0.06 -9.93
N ILE A 164 -0.92 -0.77 -9.25
CA ILE A 164 -1.87 -0.34 -8.20
C ILE A 164 -1.44 -0.70 -6.78
N ALA A 165 -0.32 -1.39 -6.57
CA ALA A 165 0.08 -1.85 -5.23
C ALA A 165 0.29 -0.69 -4.24
N LEU A 166 1.04 0.34 -4.63
CA LEU A 166 1.32 1.51 -3.78
C LEU A 166 0.05 2.30 -3.37
N PRO A 167 -0.85 2.69 -4.29
CA PRO A 167 -2.06 3.40 -3.90
C PRO A 167 -3.01 2.52 -3.07
N MET A 168 -3.08 1.20 -3.35
CA MET A 168 -3.85 0.27 -2.53
C MET A 168 -3.25 0.13 -1.12
N ALA A 169 -1.93 0.07 -1.00
CA ALA A 169 -1.24 0.03 0.30
C ALA A 169 -1.47 1.32 1.10
N ALA A 170 -1.42 2.49 0.45
CA ALA A 170 -1.71 3.76 1.11
C ALA A 170 -3.17 3.86 1.58
N LEU A 171 -4.13 3.41 0.77
CA LEU A 171 -5.54 3.34 1.15
C LEU A 171 -5.80 2.34 2.28
N ALA A 172 -5.14 1.18 2.24
CA ALA A 172 -5.21 0.20 3.31
C ALA A 172 -4.67 0.79 4.62
N ALA A 173 -3.52 1.48 4.58
CA ALA A 173 -2.95 2.13 5.75
C ALA A 173 -3.88 3.22 6.32
N MET A 174 -4.46 4.06 5.46
CA MET A 174 -5.44 5.08 5.84
C MET A 174 -6.65 4.48 6.56
N TRP A 175 -7.34 3.52 5.95
CA TRP A 175 -8.53 2.93 6.56
C TRP A 175 -8.21 1.99 7.73
N THR A 176 -7.01 1.43 7.81
CA THR A 176 -6.56 0.70 9.00
C THR A 176 -6.38 1.66 10.18
N PHE A 177 -5.81 2.84 9.95
CA PHE A 177 -5.71 3.88 10.98
C PHE A 177 -7.10 4.30 11.45
N ASP A 178 -7.99 4.60 10.51
CA ASP A 178 -9.36 5.01 10.82
C ASP A 178 -10.15 3.90 11.54
N LEU A 179 -10.02 2.64 11.12
CA LEU A 179 -10.62 1.51 11.80
C LEU A 179 -10.13 1.39 13.25
N ASN A 180 -8.83 1.58 13.50
CA ASN A 180 -8.26 1.59 14.84
C ASN A 180 -8.82 2.72 15.69
N LEU A 181 -8.85 3.95 15.16
CA LEU A 181 -9.43 5.11 15.81
C LEU A 181 -10.86 4.82 16.26
N TYR A 182 -11.71 4.33 15.34
CA TYR A 182 -13.12 4.09 15.64
C TYR A 182 -13.36 2.88 16.54
N THR A 183 -12.56 1.81 16.40
CA THR A 183 -12.67 0.65 17.29
C THR A 183 -12.28 1.01 18.72
N ILE A 184 -11.16 1.73 18.90
CA ILE A 184 -10.73 2.18 20.23
C ILE A 184 -11.75 3.16 20.80
N ALA A 185 -12.25 4.10 19.99
CA ALA A 185 -13.27 5.04 20.43
C ALA A 185 -14.56 4.35 20.89
N TYR A 186 -15.01 3.34 20.14
CA TYR A 186 -16.20 2.56 20.46
C TYR A 186 -16.02 1.75 21.74
N MET A 187 -14.87 1.10 21.90
CA MET A 187 -14.56 0.25 23.06
C MET A 187 -14.33 1.04 24.35
N ALA A 188 -13.67 2.19 24.25
CA ALA A 188 -13.34 3.03 25.40
C ALA A 188 -14.46 4.01 25.76
N ASP A 189 -15.54 4.06 24.97
CA ASP A 189 -16.64 5.02 25.10
C ASP A 189 -16.18 6.49 25.13
N GLN A 190 -15.00 6.75 24.55
CA GLN A 190 -14.36 8.05 24.50
C GLN A 190 -13.50 8.15 23.25
N ILE A 191 -13.43 9.33 22.65
CA ILE A 191 -12.59 9.56 21.48
C ILE A 191 -11.13 9.70 21.95
N PRO A 192 -10.21 8.81 21.52
CA PRO A 192 -8.82 8.85 21.96
C PRO A 192 -8.09 10.05 21.35
N ALA A 193 -7.74 11.02 22.20
CA ALA A 193 -7.12 12.27 21.79
C ALA A 193 -5.77 12.06 21.10
N GLU A 194 -5.04 11.01 21.46
CA GLU A 194 -3.75 10.65 20.88
C GLU A 194 -3.88 10.25 19.41
N LEU A 195 -4.87 9.40 19.09
CA LEU A 195 -5.09 8.94 17.71
C LEU A 195 -5.64 10.07 16.84
N ILE A 196 -6.54 10.89 17.37
CA ILE A 196 -7.00 12.08 16.63
C ILE A 196 -5.84 13.03 16.35
N SER A 197 -5.04 13.34 17.36
CA SER A 197 -3.95 14.31 17.22
C SER A 197 -2.85 13.82 16.29
N THR A 198 -2.60 12.51 16.23
CA THR A 198 -1.58 11.93 15.34
C THR A 198 -2.11 11.57 13.95
N ARG A 199 -3.43 11.61 13.73
CA ARG A 199 -4.07 11.26 12.45
C ARG A 199 -3.53 12.06 11.28
N GLY A 200 -3.37 13.38 11.44
CA GLY A 200 -2.77 14.23 10.41
C GLY A 200 -1.34 13.81 10.04
N ILE A 201 -0.51 13.41 11.02
CA ILE A 201 0.84 12.92 10.73
C ILE A 201 0.77 11.61 9.95
N ALA A 202 -0.09 10.68 10.38
CA ALA A 202 -0.29 9.40 9.70
C ALA A 202 -0.71 9.60 8.23
N MET A 203 -1.63 10.53 7.95
CA MET A 203 -2.05 10.84 6.58
C MET A 203 -0.94 11.52 5.77
N ALA A 204 -0.20 12.48 6.36
CA ALA A 204 0.92 13.13 5.69
C ALA A 204 2.00 12.13 5.24
N LEU A 205 2.28 11.09 6.02
CA LEU A 205 3.23 10.02 5.66
C LEU A 205 2.80 9.19 4.45
N LEU A 206 1.51 9.20 4.06
CA LEU A 206 1.02 8.50 2.88
C LEU A 206 1.28 9.25 1.57
N VAL A 207 1.50 10.57 1.64
CA VAL A 207 1.78 11.41 0.46
C VAL A 207 2.96 10.91 -0.37
N PRO A 208 4.15 10.61 0.19
CA PRO A 208 5.25 10.08 -0.62
C PRO A 208 4.91 8.75 -1.29
N VAL A 209 4.07 7.91 -0.66
CA VAL A 209 3.60 6.65 -1.26
C VAL A 209 2.70 6.92 -2.47
N PHE A 210 1.75 7.86 -2.35
CA PHE A 210 0.93 8.30 -3.48
C PHE A 210 1.77 8.98 -4.58
N ALA A 211 2.75 9.81 -4.22
CA ALA A 211 3.65 10.46 -5.17
C ALA A 211 4.48 9.44 -5.95
N MET A 212 5.02 8.41 -5.28
CA MET A 212 5.72 7.29 -5.93
C MET A 212 4.78 6.49 -6.83
N ALA A 213 3.54 6.24 -6.40
CA ALA A 213 2.53 5.58 -7.23
C ALA A 213 2.29 6.35 -8.55
N MET A 214 2.23 7.68 -8.50
CA MET A 214 2.01 8.51 -9.69
C MET A 214 3.21 8.57 -10.62
N LYS A 215 4.42 8.45 -10.10
CA LYS A 215 5.64 8.36 -10.94
C LYS A 215 5.76 7.01 -11.63
N ARG A 216 5.32 5.94 -10.97
CA ARG A 216 5.41 4.55 -11.45
C ARG A 216 4.49 4.24 -12.62
N ASN A 217 3.28 4.82 -12.64
CA ASN A 217 2.30 4.53 -13.68
C ASN A 217 1.61 5.81 -14.18
N ALA A 218 1.94 6.24 -15.39
CA ALA A 218 1.25 7.34 -16.07
C ALA A 218 -0.05 6.87 -16.76
N ASN A 219 -0.13 5.59 -17.16
CA ASN A 219 -1.29 5.00 -17.86
C ASN A 219 -1.94 3.92 -16.99
N TRP A 220 -2.97 4.28 -16.22
CA TRP A 220 -3.70 3.41 -15.30
C TRP A 220 -4.70 2.50 -16.04
N ARG A 221 -4.20 1.68 -16.98
CA ARG A 221 -4.98 0.64 -17.64
C ARG A 221 -4.88 -0.64 -16.83
N LEU A 222 -5.88 -0.92 -16.00
CA LEU A 222 -5.99 -2.19 -15.30
C LEU A 222 -6.31 -3.31 -16.30
N ARG A 223 -5.59 -4.42 -16.20
CA ARG A 223 -5.98 -5.69 -16.82
C ARG A 223 -6.40 -6.63 -15.69
N LEU A 224 -7.61 -7.20 -15.76
CA LEU A 224 -8.09 -8.15 -14.76
C LEU A 224 -7.48 -9.55 -15.03
N SER A 225 -7.05 -10.25 -13.97
CA SER A 225 -6.58 -11.64 -14.08
C SER A 225 -7.76 -12.60 -14.22
N ARG A 226 -7.50 -13.75 -14.87
CA ARG A 226 -8.49 -14.75 -15.28
C ARG A 226 -8.97 -15.71 -14.18
N SER A 227 -8.57 -15.57 -12.93
CA SER A 227 -9.10 -16.41 -11.86
C SER A 227 -9.37 -15.63 -10.59
N VAL A 228 -10.64 -15.61 -10.18
CA VAL A 228 -11.09 -15.07 -8.90
C VAL A 228 -11.36 -16.25 -7.97
N ALA A 229 -10.42 -16.52 -7.07
CA ALA A 229 -10.64 -17.44 -5.96
C ALA A 229 -10.93 -16.64 -4.68
N PHE A 230 -12.23 -16.59 -4.35
CA PHE A 230 -12.91 -16.39 -3.06
C PHE A 230 -12.35 -15.44 -1.97
N GLN A 231 -12.78 -14.18 -2.09
CA GLN A 231 -13.51 -13.26 -1.19
C GLN A 231 -13.70 -13.49 0.34
N SER A 232 -13.37 -14.65 0.94
CA SER A 232 -13.66 -14.92 2.38
C SER A 232 -12.48 -14.68 3.33
N VAL A 233 -11.25 -14.70 2.81
CA VAL A 233 -10.03 -14.61 3.64
C VAL A 233 -9.88 -13.24 4.29
N SER A 234 -10.17 -12.15 3.57
CA SER A 234 -10.01 -10.80 4.12
C SER A 234 -11.03 -10.43 5.18
N LEU A 235 -12.29 -10.82 5.00
CA LEU A 235 -13.31 -10.58 6.03
C LEU A 235 -13.00 -11.37 7.29
N LEU A 236 -12.53 -12.62 7.15
CA LEU A 236 -12.09 -13.45 8.26
C LEU A 236 -10.86 -12.84 8.96
N ALA A 237 -9.88 -12.35 8.20
CA ALA A 237 -8.70 -11.69 8.76
C ALA A 237 -9.07 -10.41 9.54
N ILE A 238 -9.96 -9.56 9.00
CA ILE A 238 -10.44 -8.36 9.69
C ILE A 238 -11.28 -8.72 10.93
N GLY A 239 -12.13 -9.74 10.84
CA GLY A 239 -12.89 -10.24 11.98
C GLY A 239 -11.98 -10.77 13.10
N ALA A 240 -10.97 -11.57 12.74
CA ALA A 240 -9.96 -12.07 13.67
C ALA A 240 -9.15 -10.92 14.30
N TYR A 241 -8.83 -9.89 13.52
CA TYR A 241 -8.18 -8.67 14.01
C TYR A 241 -9.03 -7.94 15.06
N LEU A 242 -10.32 -7.71 14.77
CA LEU A 242 -11.23 -7.03 15.69
C LEU A 242 -11.46 -7.86 16.97
N LEU A 243 -11.57 -9.18 16.86
CA LEU A 243 -11.62 -10.08 18.02
C LEU A 243 -10.33 -9.99 18.85
N GLY A 244 -9.16 -9.96 18.19
CA GLY A 244 -7.87 -9.77 18.87
C GLY A 244 -7.80 -8.44 19.61
N MET A 245 -8.26 -7.34 19.00
CA MET A 245 -8.36 -6.03 19.66
C MET A 245 -9.31 -6.07 20.87
N LEU A 246 -10.46 -6.72 20.74
CA LEU A 246 -11.42 -6.89 21.84
C LEU A 246 -10.81 -7.66 23.02
N LEU A 247 -10.13 -8.78 22.72
CA LEU A 247 -9.43 -9.59 23.72
C LEU A 247 -8.29 -8.80 24.37
N LEU A 248 -7.52 -8.04 23.59
CA LEU A 248 -6.42 -7.23 24.11
C LEU A 248 -6.93 -6.11 25.03
N ALA A 249 -7.96 -5.39 24.60
CA ALA A 249 -8.54 -4.31 25.39
C ALA A 249 -9.18 -4.82 26.68
N THR A 250 -9.89 -5.95 26.65
CA THR A 250 -10.41 -6.58 27.87
C THR A 250 -9.28 -7.10 28.75
N ALA A 251 -8.24 -7.74 28.18
CA ALA A 251 -7.08 -8.19 28.93
C ALA A 251 -6.34 -7.05 29.64
N ILE A 252 -6.17 -5.89 28.99
CA ILE A 252 -5.57 -4.70 29.61
C ILE A 252 -6.43 -4.21 30.79
N GLN A 253 -7.76 -4.22 30.67
CA GLN A 253 -8.65 -3.87 31.77
C GLN A 253 -8.58 -4.87 32.93
N PHE A 254 -8.46 -6.17 32.64
CA PHE A 254 -8.26 -7.22 33.65
C PHE A 254 -6.91 -7.11 34.37
N VAL A 255 -5.87 -6.68 33.67
CA VAL A 255 -4.54 -6.37 34.24
C VAL A 255 -4.51 -4.98 34.92
N GLY A 256 -5.64 -4.26 34.89
CA GLY A 256 -5.78 -2.87 35.29
C GLY A 256 -5.12 -2.54 36.64
N GLY A 257 -4.24 -1.54 36.63
CA GLY A 257 -3.49 -1.07 37.80
C GLY A 257 -2.05 -0.67 37.46
N THR A 258 -1.19 -0.61 38.49
CA THR A 258 0.23 -0.20 38.45
C THR A 258 1.07 -0.92 37.38
N TYR A 259 0.64 -2.09 36.91
CA TYR A 259 1.35 -2.92 35.94
C TYR A 259 1.20 -2.48 34.48
N VAL A 260 0.19 -1.68 34.12
CA VAL A 260 0.02 -1.19 32.72
C VAL A 260 1.20 -0.31 32.33
N ARG A 261 1.61 0.61 33.23
CA ARG A 261 2.77 1.47 33.01
C ARG A 261 4.06 0.66 32.94
N LEU A 262 4.21 -0.36 33.79
CA LEU A 262 5.36 -1.27 33.76
C LEU A 262 5.43 -2.04 32.44
N ALA A 263 4.30 -2.56 31.95
CA ALA A 263 4.21 -3.28 30.68
C ALA A 263 4.53 -2.37 29.49
N GLN A 264 4.00 -1.15 29.45
CA GLN A 264 4.33 -0.14 28.42
C GLN A 264 5.82 0.19 28.41
N ILE A 265 6.41 0.47 29.57
CA ILE A 265 7.85 0.75 29.69
C ILE A 265 8.68 -0.44 29.20
N THR A 266 8.34 -1.66 29.63
CA THR A 266 9.07 -2.88 29.26
C THR A 266 8.95 -3.16 27.77
N LEU A 267 7.77 -2.95 27.18
CA LEU A 267 7.52 -3.14 25.76
C LEU A 267 8.27 -2.11 24.91
N ILE A 268 8.19 -0.82 25.25
CA ILE A 268 8.93 0.25 24.55
C ILE A 268 10.43 0.00 24.68
N PHE A 269 10.93 -0.27 25.89
CA PHE A 269 12.34 -0.59 26.12
C PHE A 269 12.79 -1.81 25.32
N GLY A 270 11.99 -2.88 25.31
CA GLY A 270 12.25 -4.08 24.54
C GLY A 270 12.28 -3.83 23.04
N MET A 271 11.32 -3.07 22.50
CA MET A 271 11.28 -2.68 21.09
C MET A 271 12.47 -1.77 20.72
N SER A 272 12.79 -0.79 21.54
CA SER A 272 13.93 0.11 21.33
C SER A 272 15.25 -0.64 21.35
N LEU A 273 15.44 -1.55 22.33
CA LEU A 273 16.63 -2.40 22.41
C LEU A 273 16.73 -3.34 21.21
N THR A 274 15.62 -3.97 20.82
CA THR A 274 15.57 -4.83 19.63
C THR A 274 15.90 -4.03 18.37
N ALA A 275 15.33 -2.85 18.19
CA ALA A 275 15.64 -1.96 17.07
C ALA A 275 17.12 -1.57 17.06
N LEU A 276 17.70 -1.20 18.22
CA LEU A 276 19.11 -0.85 18.34
C LEU A 276 20.04 -2.02 17.99
N LEU A 277 19.65 -3.26 18.30
CA LEU A 277 20.41 -4.47 17.98
C LEU A 277 20.23 -4.92 16.52
N VAL A 278 19.03 -4.76 15.95
CA VAL A 278 18.67 -5.28 14.63
C VAL A 278 18.97 -4.29 13.50
N LEU A 279 18.74 -3.00 13.69
CA LEU A 279 18.96 -1.95 12.67
C LEU A 279 20.41 -1.83 12.16
N PRO A 280 21.46 -1.97 13.01
CA PRO A 280 22.84 -2.00 12.53
C PRO A 280 23.26 -3.37 11.97
N SER A 281 22.43 -4.42 12.09
CA SER A 281 22.81 -5.75 11.60
C SER A 281 22.86 -5.79 10.07
N GLY A 282 24.01 -6.19 9.53
CA GLY A 282 24.23 -6.30 8.08
C GLY A 282 23.26 -7.28 7.40
N ARG A 283 22.82 -8.32 8.13
CA ARG A 283 21.81 -9.29 7.65
C ARG A 283 20.44 -8.67 7.48
N PHE A 284 19.99 -7.84 8.42
CA PHE A 284 18.71 -7.13 8.30
C PHE A 284 18.75 -6.10 7.18
N ARG A 285 19.84 -5.31 7.06
CA ARG A 285 20.02 -4.37 5.94
C ARG A 285 20.05 -5.07 4.59
N ALA A 286 20.76 -6.19 4.48
CA ALA A 286 20.80 -6.99 3.25
C ALA A 286 19.42 -7.58 2.91
N TRP A 287 18.72 -8.15 3.89
CA TRP A 287 17.36 -8.67 3.71
C TRP A 287 16.38 -7.55 3.33
N LEU A 288 16.44 -6.39 3.99
CA LEU A 288 15.61 -5.23 3.71
C LEU A 288 15.90 -4.66 2.32
N ASN A 289 17.17 -4.53 1.93
CA ASN A 289 17.58 -4.15 0.59
C ASN A 289 17.12 -5.16 -0.46
N VAL A 290 17.16 -6.47 -0.16
CA VAL A 290 16.64 -7.51 -1.04
C VAL A 290 15.12 -7.43 -1.13
N ILE A 291 14.40 -7.13 -0.05
CA ILE A 291 12.94 -6.94 -0.09
C ILE A 291 12.57 -5.67 -0.84
N ILE A 292 13.29 -4.57 -0.64
CA ILE A 292 13.11 -3.33 -1.39
C ILE A 292 13.48 -3.55 -2.86
N ALA A 293 14.56 -4.25 -3.18
CA ALA A 293 14.88 -4.61 -4.56
C ALA A 293 13.81 -5.52 -5.18
N LYS A 294 13.41 -6.59 -4.46
CA LYS A 294 12.43 -7.58 -4.92
C LYS A 294 11.00 -7.06 -4.97
N ASN A 295 10.61 -6.06 -4.20
CA ASN A 295 9.22 -5.56 -4.14
C ASN A 295 9.09 -4.10 -4.57
N PHE A 296 10.20 -3.39 -4.80
CA PHE A 296 10.21 -2.00 -5.25
C PHE A 296 10.91 -1.78 -6.61
N PHE A 297 11.77 -2.72 -7.07
CA PHE A 297 12.49 -2.63 -8.36
C PHE A 297 12.22 -3.80 -9.34
N GLN A 298 11.04 -4.45 -9.30
CA GLN A 298 10.74 -5.61 -10.16
C GLN A 298 10.72 -5.35 -11.67
N HIS A 299 10.81 -4.10 -12.13
CA HIS A 299 10.94 -3.80 -13.55
C HIS A 299 12.38 -3.62 -13.99
N ARG A 300 13.20 -4.68 -13.88
CA ARG A 300 14.44 -4.75 -14.68
C ARG A 300 14.82 -6.15 -15.21
N TYR A 301 13.89 -7.10 -15.31
CA TYR A 301 14.10 -8.23 -16.21
C TYR A 301 12.90 -8.36 -17.12
N ASP A 302 12.96 -7.59 -18.22
CA ASP A 302 12.16 -7.91 -19.38
C ASP A 302 12.75 -9.20 -19.97
N TYR A 303 12.30 -10.36 -19.49
CA TYR A 303 12.77 -11.66 -19.97
C TYR A 303 12.67 -11.78 -21.50
N ARG A 304 11.79 -11.00 -22.13
CA ARG A 304 11.69 -10.90 -23.58
C ARG A 304 12.93 -10.25 -24.19
N SER A 305 13.48 -9.18 -23.61
CA SER A 305 14.70 -8.54 -24.13
C SER A 305 15.92 -9.44 -23.96
N GLU A 306 16.04 -10.12 -22.81
CA GLU A 306 17.12 -11.08 -22.60
C GLU A 306 16.98 -12.31 -23.50
N TRP A 307 15.76 -12.81 -23.72
CA TRP A 307 15.51 -13.90 -24.67
C TRP A 307 15.80 -13.51 -26.12
N MET A 308 15.45 -12.29 -26.53
CA MET A 308 15.81 -11.77 -27.86
C MET A 308 17.33 -11.59 -28.01
N ARG A 309 18.01 -11.03 -27.00
CA ARG A 309 19.48 -10.89 -27.00
C ARG A 309 20.17 -12.26 -27.05
N PHE A 310 19.67 -13.24 -26.30
CA PHE A 310 20.14 -14.62 -26.34
C PHE A 310 19.95 -15.24 -27.74
N ALA A 311 18.75 -15.11 -28.30
CA ALA A 311 18.42 -15.63 -29.63
C ALA A 311 19.25 -14.94 -30.74
N ASP A 312 19.48 -13.64 -30.63
CA ASP A 312 20.31 -12.89 -31.58
C ASP A 312 21.77 -13.32 -31.53
N THR A 313 22.31 -13.50 -30.31
CA THR A 313 23.71 -13.92 -30.09
C THR A 313 23.98 -15.34 -30.62
N ILE A 314 22.99 -16.23 -30.55
CA ILE A 314 23.13 -17.63 -30.99
C ILE A 314 22.72 -17.81 -32.46
N GLY A 315 21.64 -17.16 -32.89
CA GLY A 315 20.93 -17.42 -34.14
C GLY A 315 21.31 -16.57 -35.35
N PHE A 316 21.89 -15.37 -35.16
CA PHE A 316 22.27 -14.47 -36.26
C PHE A 316 23.78 -14.15 -36.24
N PRO A 317 24.66 -15.04 -36.72
CA PRO A 317 26.08 -14.76 -36.76
C PRO A 317 26.38 -13.62 -37.73
N SER A 318 27.00 -12.54 -37.24
CA SER A 318 27.68 -11.57 -38.10
C SER A 318 28.88 -12.24 -38.81
N LYS A 319 29.33 -11.70 -39.95
CA LYS A 319 30.43 -12.30 -40.75
C LYS A 319 31.78 -12.41 -40.01
N GLU A 320 31.92 -11.76 -38.85
CA GLU A 320 33.10 -11.79 -37.96
C GLU A 320 32.80 -12.43 -36.59
N ALA A 321 31.69 -13.17 -36.45
CA ALA A 321 31.26 -13.69 -35.15
C ALA A 321 32.18 -14.79 -34.62
N ALA A 322 32.44 -14.75 -33.30
CA ALA A 322 33.15 -15.78 -32.56
C ALA A 322 32.54 -17.18 -32.77
N PRO A 323 33.33 -18.26 -32.63
CA PRO A 323 32.84 -19.63 -32.71
C PRO A 323 31.60 -19.90 -31.84
N PHE A 324 30.73 -20.82 -32.27
CA PHE A 324 29.43 -21.09 -31.64
C PHE A 324 29.52 -21.35 -30.12
N HIS A 325 30.52 -22.11 -29.68
CA HIS A 325 30.73 -22.43 -28.26
C HIS A 325 31.02 -21.18 -27.42
N GLU A 326 31.74 -20.20 -27.97
CA GLU A 326 32.00 -18.92 -27.28
C GLU A 326 30.75 -18.08 -27.17
N ARG A 327 29.92 -18.07 -28.21
CA ARG A 327 28.66 -17.31 -28.22
C ARG A 327 27.64 -17.86 -27.22
N VAL A 328 27.62 -19.18 -27.02
CA VAL A 328 26.78 -19.82 -26.00
C VAL A 328 27.27 -19.48 -24.58
N ILE A 329 28.59 -19.50 -24.36
CA ILE A 329 29.17 -19.09 -23.07
C ILE A 329 28.87 -17.62 -22.80
N LYS A 330 29.09 -16.75 -23.80
CA LYS A 330 28.86 -15.30 -23.69
C LYS A 330 27.38 -14.97 -23.47
N SER A 331 26.47 -15.58 -24.22
CA SER A 331 25.03 -15.29 -24.08
C SER A 331 24.48 -15.66 -22.71
N LEU A 332 25.02 -16.69 -22.08
CA LEU A 332 24.68 -17.05 -20.70
C LEU A 332 25.40 -16.17 -19.67
N ALA A 333 26.68 -15.87 -19.89
CA ALA A 333 27.46 -15.00 -19.01
C ALA A 333 26.87 -13.59 -18.93
N ASP A 334 26.45 -13.02 -20.05
CA ASP A 334 25.84 -11.68 -20.14
C ASP A 334 24.50 -11.59 -19.39
N ILE A 335 23.71 -12.68 -19.33
CA ILE A 335 22.42 -12.72 -18.61
C ILE A 335 22.63 -12.67 -17.09
N PHE A 336 23.68 -13.36 -16.62
CA PHE A 336 24.00 -13.48 -15.19
C PHE A 336 25.07 -12.49 -14.72
N ASP A 337 25.50 -11.58 -15.61
CA ASP A 337 26.57 -10.60 -15.36
C ASP A 337 27.84 -11.27 -14.82
N SER A 338 28.17 -12.43 -15.40
CA SER A 338 29.29 -13.27 -14.99
C SER A 338 30.56 -12.89 -15.77
N PRO A 339 31.71 -12.69 -15.11
CA PRO A 339 32.95 -12.29 -15.77
C PRO A 339 33.57 -13.40 -16.64
N ALA A 340 33.12 -14.65 -16.51
CA ALA A 340 33.59 -15.78 -17.32
C ALA A 340 32.58 -16.95 -17.30
N GLY A 341 32.75 -17.91 -18.21
CA GLY A 341 32.02 -19.17 -18.22
C GLY A 341 32.82 -20.32 -18.85
N LEU A 342 32.43 -21.56 -18.52
CA LEU A 342 33.10 -22.78 -18.95
C LEU A 342 32.09 -23.73 -19.61
N LEU A 343 32.39 -24.21 -20.82
CA LEU A 343 31.60 -25.24 -21.48
C LEU A 343 32.27 -26.61 -21.34
N LEU A 344 31.61 -27.50 -20.62
CA LEU A 344 32.01 -28.90 -20.46
C LEU A 344 31.17 -29.77 -21.39
N VAL A 345 31.83 -30.58 -22.21
CA VAL A 345 31.18 -31.50 -23.15
C VAL A 345 31.71 -32.91 -22.89
N PRO A 346 30.85 -33.95 -22.85
CA PRO A 346 31.32 -35.32 -22.76
C PRO A 346 32.11 -35.71 -24.01
N ASP A 347 33.24 -36.39 -23.80
CA ASP A 347 34.06 -37.02 -24.84
C ASP A 347 33.53 -38.43 -25.18
N GLU A 348 34.08 -39.10 -26.20
CA GLU A 348 33.70 -40.46 -26.64
C GLU A 348 33.84 -41.53 -25.52
N GLN A 349 34.56 -41.20 -24.45
CA GLN A 349 34.75 -42.05 -23.27
C GLN A 349 33.93 -41.58 -22.05
N ASP A 350 32.91 -40.75 -22.29
CA ASP A 350 31.98 -40.21 -21.28
C ASP A 350 32.65 -39.34 -20.19
N ARG A 351 33.83 -38.79 -20.51
CA ARG A 351 34.57 -37.87 -19.65
C ARG A 351 34.25 -36.42 -20.03
N LEU A 352 33.97 -35.58 -19.04
CA LEU A 352 33.74 -34.15 -19.27
C LEU A 352 35.06 -33.47 -19.64
N THR A 353 35.14 -32.94 -20.86
CA THR A 353 36.29 -32.18 -21.35
C THR A 353 35.90 -30.72 -21.56
N CYS A 354 36.84 -29.81 -21.27
CA CYS A 354 36.66 -28.39 -21.50
C CYS A 354 36.95 -28.07 -22.97
N LYS A 355 35.99 -27.44 -23.67
CA LYS A 355 36.22 -26.87 -25.01
C LYS A 355 36.72 -25.42 -24.86
N PRO A 356 37.97 -25.12 -25.25
CA PRO A 356 38.49 -23.75 -25.19
C PRO A 356 37.78 -22.85 -26.21
N ALA A 357 37.49 -21.62 -25.79
CA ALA A 357 37.16 -20.51 -26.65
C ALA A 357 38.44 -20.01 -27.34
N GLY A 358 38.58 -20.25 -28.64
CA GLY A 358 39.57 -19.58 -29.50
C GLY A 358 40.67 -20.49 -30.07
N THR A 359 40.90 -20.38 -31.38
CA THR A 359 41.97 -21.05 -32.13
C THR A 359 43.34 -20.40 -31.87
N GLY A 360 44.19 -21.05 -31.08
CA GLY A 360 45.59 -20.67 -30.90
C GLY A 360 46.25 -21.48 -29.79
N ARG A 361 47.48 -21.94 -30.03
CA ARG A 361 48.25 -22.84 -29.15
C ARG A 361 48.31 -22.39 -27.68
N GLN A 362 48.00 -23.35 -26.81
CA GLN A 362 48.50 -23.55 -25.43
C GLN A 362 48.10 -22.57 -24.31
N ARG A 363 47.42 -23.20 -23.32
CA ARG A 363 47.41 -22.99 -21.86
C ARG A 363 46.46 -21.93 -21.28
N MET A 364 45.64 -22.45 -20.36
CA MET A 364 44.96 -21.83 -19.22
C MET A 364 44.12 -20.58 -19.49
N CYS A 365 42.84 -20.69 -19.15
CA CYS A 365 41.84 -19.63 -19.04
C CYS A 365 42.43 -18.25 -18.71
N PRO A 366 42.42 -17.30 -19.66
CA PRO A 366 42.39 -15.89 -19.31
C PRO A 366 40.94 -15.40 -19.26
N PRO A 367 40.64 -14.40 -18.42
CA PRO A 367 39.35 -13.71 -18.45
C PRO A 367 39.29 -12.88 -19.74
N ILE A 368 38.17 -12.97 -20.46
CA ILE A 368 37.88 -12.06 -21.57
C ILE A 368 37.25 -10.82 -20.93
N VAL A 369 37.87 -9.65 -21.13
CA VAL A 369 37.43 -8.32 -20.66
C VAL A 369 36.09 -7.92 -21.27
#